data_AF-A0A8S2Q3D0-F1
#
_entry.id   AF-A0A8S2Q3D0-F1
#
_cell.length_a   1.000
_cell.length_b   1.000
_cell.length_c   1.000
_cell.angle_alpha   90.00
_cell.angle_beta   90.00
_cell.angle_gamma   90.00
#
_symmetry.space_group_name_H-M   'P 1'
#
loop_
_entity.id
_entity.type
_entity.pdbx_description
1 polymer ?
#
loop_
_entity_poly.entity_id
_entity_poly.type
_entity_poly.pdbx_seq_one_letter_code
_entity_poly.pdbx_strand_id
1 'polypeptide(L)'
;MKAPGFTLIFDETIVVGVRKQLDLHFRYWCERKQEIVVRYYKSIFLGHATAEVLFRNMIDALRADGVDITKMLMLGRDNPNVNKAIERMMDKEIRLEREKQSSSTIKLNIGLIHIGSCPLHLIHNSFKRGIDNTDWSIEGFLDHLDSWFRRSPSRREDYLKITKNLSNETGKFIRRFIMARWLNAGPIIERTIEQWTHLNEYFLRFIPSSRKISPNNHRYIQIRTMLETKSTLTHLNFLLFLYHNIYEQILLWFQQSQPLIHLLYDECEQLIRRLFSCFINEDLIKNKSFSEIMNISFHNQVNQKCDTSLEIGEATRRTLINVSEEESKCFFLDIRNFYSLITEELLRTLPLNNHLLRHFRCLHPTMRHSDASHISIMNIARSFPQMNVPDIDRITAEWYIYQNEQIPSEWYEKMNKYHAIDYYWKHVFTLKTNTGTDKFIALPKLVKCVFALSHGNADVERGFSENAFLLTDDRSLLSDASINGLRSTRDGVKFFGNGKPHEVPITKALIDSVRDAHSRYCIDLEKQQEAVLAKANLEKEQIEKDIVKEKQKDLYDEQNSLHKSLTNIQQMIDEGTERLAKAVSSKQFEEIETALLLIEGGSKKLAATNTHITYNTNQINQLRKKQKK
;
A
#
# COMPACT_ATOMS: atom_id res chain seq x y z
N MET A 1 -2.74 -5.36 25.90
CA MET A 1 -4.08 -5.49 25.29
C MET A 1 -4.73 -6.79 25.75
N LYS A 2 -5.98 -6.76 26.24
CA LYS A 2 -6.70 -7.96 26.77
C LYS A 2 -7.63 -8.66 25.74
N ALA A 3 -7.46 -8.39 24.44
CA ALA A 3 -8.29 -8.98 23.39
C ALA A 3 -7.87 -10.43 23.06
N PRO A 4 -8.81 -11.29 22.60
CA PRO A 4 -8.48 -12.66 22.18
C PRO A 4 -7.61 -12.69 20.91
N GLY A 5 -7.69 -11.67 20.06
CA GLY A 5 -6.85 -11.49 18.89
C GLY A 5 -6.90 -10.05 18.39
N PHE A 6 -5.98 -9.70 17.48
CA PHE A 6 -5.92 -8.37 16.87
C PHE A 6 -5.42 -8.42 15.42
N THR A 7 -5.75 -7.39 14.64
CA THR A 7 -5.13 -7.14 13.33
C THR A 7 -4.17 -5.97 13.46
N LEU A 8 -2.96 -6.14 12.92
CA LEU A 8 -2.02 -5.05 12.71
C LEU A 8 -2.27 -4.50 11.31
N ILE A 9 -2.67 -3.23 11.19
CA ILE A 9 -2.86 -2.58 9.90
C ILE A 9 -1.68 -1.64 9.69
N PHE A 10 -1.11 -1.66 8.49
CA PHE A 10 -0.06 -0.74 8.12
C PHE A 10 -0.27 -0.13 6.75
N ASP A 11 0.32 1.05 6.59
CA ASP A 11 0.39 1.75 5.31
C ASP A 11 1.64 2.65 5.34
N GLU A 12 2.14 3.02 4.15
CA GLU A 12 3.32 3.86 3.97
C GLU A 12 2.94 5.19 3.31
N THR A 13 3.54 6.28 3.78
CA THR A 13 3.45 7.58 3.11
C THR A 13 4.81 8.26 3.05
N ILE A 14 4.95 9.25 2.17
CA ILE A 14 6.16 10.09 2.10
C ILE A 14 5.85 11.39 2.82
N VAL A 15 6.66 11.73 3.82
CA VAL A 15 6.50 12.97 4.61
C VAL A 15 7.34 14.12 4.08
N VAL A 16 6.98 15.34 4.51
CA VAL A 16 7.76 16.57 4.33
C VAL A 16 9.16 16.34 4.94
N GLY A 17 10.18 16.26 4.08
CA GLY A 17 11.53 15.81 4.45
C GLY A 17 12.05 14.59 3.68
N VAL A 18 11.25 14.02 2.76
CA VAL A 18 11.66 12.91 1.85
C VAL A 18 12.03 11.63 2.61
N ARG A 19 11.44 11.43 3.79
CA ARG A 19 11.50 10.16 4.53
C ARG A 19 10.22 9.37 4.30
N LYS A 20 10.31 8.05 4.29
CA LYS A 20 9.14 7.18 4.33
C LYS A 20 8.66 7.07 5.76
N GLN A 21 7.36 7.24 5.97
CA GLN A 21 6.70 7.01 7.24
C GLN A 21 5.79 5.78 7.11
N LEU A 22 6.09 4.75 7.89
CA LEU A 22 5.27 3.56 8.07
C LEU A 22 4.40 3.74 9.30
N ASP A 23 3.08 3.75 9.12
CA ASP A 23 2.13 3.85 10.22
C ASP A 23 1.60 2.48 10.61
N LEU A 24 1.59 2.20 11.91
CA LEU A 24 1.07 0.97 12.49
C LEU A 24 -0.15 1.28 13.35
N HIS A 25 -1.22 0.52 13.14
CA HIS A 25 -2.45 0.61 13.94
C HIS A 25 -2.89 -0.78 14.39
N PHE A 26 -3.42 -0.87 15.61
CA PHE A 26 -4.05 -2.09 16.11
C PHE A 26 -5.55 -2.00 15.95
N ARG A 27 -6.15 -3.04 15.36
CA ARG A 27 -7.60 -3.24 15.30
C ARG A 27 -7.99 -4.45 16.14
N TYR A 28 -8.84 -4.25 17.15
CA TYR A 28 -9.17 -5.30 18.13
C TYR A 28 -10.49 -5.00 18.85
N TRP A 29 -11.06 -6.03 19.49
CA TRP A 29 -12.21 -5.86 20.38
C TRP A 29 -11.82 -5.24 21.72
N CYS A 30 -12.40 -4.09 22.04
CA CYS A 30 -12.13 -3.41 23.30
C CYS A 30 -13.14 -3.77 24.37
N GLU A 31 -12.73 -4.52 25.40
CA GLU A 31 -13.62 -4.86 26.53
C GLU A 31 -14.13 -3.63 27.31
N ARG A 32 -13.42 -2.51 27.28
CA ARG A 32 -13.89 -1.27 27.93
C ARG A 32 -15.05 -0.63 27.16
N LYS A 33 -14.97 -0.61 25.83
CA LYS A 33 -15.99 0.03 24.98
C LYS A 33 -17.06 -0.97 24.48
N GLN A 34 -16.81 -2.27 24.60
CA GLN A 34 -17.63 -3.35 24.06
C GLN A 34 -17.90 -3.18 22.55
N GLU A 35 -16.86 -2.81 21.80
CA GLU A 35 -16.89 -2.57 20.35
C GLU A 35 -15.51 -2.82 19.73
N ILE A 36 -15.45 -2.89 18.39
CA ILE A 36 -14.17 -2.91 17.67
C ILE A 36 -13.59 -1.50 17.63
N VAL A 37 -12.32 -1.40 18.01
CA VAL A 37 -11.59 -0.12 17.97
C VAL A 37 -10.34 -0.25 17.13
N VAL A 38 -9.98 0.84 16.47
CA VAL A 38 -8.68 1.01 15.84
C VAL A 38 -7.90 2.06 16.61
N ARG A 39 -6.67 1.71 16.99
CA ARG A 39 -5.80 2.54 17.80
C ARG A 39 -4.49 2.76 17.08
N TYR A 40 -4.05 4.01 17.06
CA TYR A 40 -2.68 4.32 16.65
C TYR A 40 -1.70 3.58 17.56
N TYR A 41 -0.70 2.92 16.97
CA TYR A 41 0.38 2.28 17.69
C TYR A 41 1.67 3.09 17.58
N LYS A 42 2.21 3.17 16.36
CA LYS A 42 3.54 3.76 16.14
C LYS A 42 3.73 4.19 14.69
N SER A 43 4.52 5.23 14.49
CA SER A 43 5.08 5.65 13.22
C SER A 43 6.56 5.35 13.21
N ILE A 44 7.00 4.63 12.17
CA ILE A 44 8.40 4.28 11.94
C ILE A 44 8.89 5.06 10.72
N PHE A 45 9.98 5.82 10.88
CA PHE A 45 10.54 6.65 9.82
C PHE A 45 11.77 5.98 9.23
N LEU A 46 11.80 5.85 7.91
CA LEU A 46 12.77 5.04 7.17
C LEU A 46 13.29 5.80 5.95
N GLY A 47 14.55 5.56 5.59
CA GLY A 47 15.12 5.95 4.30
C GLY A 47 14.86 4.87 3.25
N HIS A 48 15.62 3.77 3.32
CA HIS A 48 15.35 2.57 2.53
C HIS A 48 14.25 1.72 3.17
N ALA A 49 13.29 1.28 2.36
CA ALA A 49 12.14 0.48 2.81
C ALA A 49 12.01 -0.78 1.94
N THR A 50 12.96 -1.71 2.07
CA THR A 50 12.80 -3.06 1.54
C THR A 50 11.84 -3.85 2.44
N ALA A 51 11.24 -4.93 1.91
CA ALA A 51 10.33 -5.76 2.69
C ALA A 51 10.98 -6.27 3.99
N GLU A 52 12.25 -6.65 3.93
CA GLU A 52 12.99 -7.14 5.10
C GLU A 52 13.25 -6.06 6.13
N VAL A 53 13.63 -4.85 5.72
CA VAL A 53 13.83 -3.73 6.64
C VAL A 53 12.52 -3.37 7.33
N LEU A 54 11.42 -3.26 6.57
CA LEU A 54 10.09 -2.96 7.12
C LEU A 54 9.64 -4.04 8.11
N PHE A 55 9.74 -5.31 7.73
CA PHE A 55 9.39 -6.44 8.59
C PHE A 55 10.16 -6.44 9.92
N ARG A 56 11.48 -6.30 9.88
CA ARG A 56 12.32 -6.28 11.10
C ARG A 56 11.91 -5.14 12.02
N ASN A 57 11.78 -3.92 11.49
CA ASN A 57 11.36 -2.76 12.28
C ASN A 57 9.98 -2.95 12.93
N MET A 58 9.03 -3.58 12.23
CA MET A 58 7.71 -3.90 12.78
C MET A 58 7.81 -4.90 13.93
N ILE A 59 8.52 -6.01 13.74
CA ILE A 59 8.69 -7.04 14.77
C ILE A 59 9.45 -6.52 15.98
N ASP A 60 10.54 -5.78 15.76
CA ASP A 60 11.36 -5.23 16.83
C ASP A 60 10.57 -4.23 17.66
N ALA A 61 9.74 -3.38 17.03
CA ALA A 61 8.84 -2.49 17.73
C ALA A 61 7.83 -3.27 18.59
N LEU A 62 7.15 -4.26 18.01
CA LEU A 62 6.15 -5.08 18.72
C LEU A 62 6.78 -5.80 19.92
N ARG A 63 7.98 -6.37 19.75
CA ARG A 63 8.71 -7.07 20.81
C ARG A 63 9.18 -6.13 21.91
N ALA A 64 9.74 -4.97 21.55
CA ALA A 64 10.21 -3.97 22.50
C ALA A 64 9.08 -3.48 23.43
N ASP A 65 7.86 -3.38 22.91
CA ASP A 65 6.69 -2.96 23.67
C ASP A 65 5.93 -4.15 24.32
N GLY A 66 6.48 -5.36 24.26
CA GLY A 66 5.91 -6.57 24.89
C GLY A 66 4.60 -7.04 24.26
N VAL A 67 4.37 -6.75 22.98
CA VAL A 67 3.17 -7.18 22.26
C VAL A 67 3.30 -8.67 21.93
N ASP A 68 2.34 -9.45 22.42
CA ASP A 68 2.22 -10.87 22.11
C ASP A 68 1.77 -11.08 20.65
N ILE A 69 2.73 -11.32 19.76
CA ILE A 69 2.49 -11.48 18.32
C ILE A 69 1.69 -12.75 18.00
N THR A 70 1.60 -13.73 18.91
CA THR A 70 0.80 -14.94 18.69
C THR A 70 -0.69 -14.67 18.63
N LYS A 71 -1.14 -13.51 19.16
CA LYS A 71 -2.53 -13.04 19.07
C LYS A 71 -2.84 -12.31 17.75
N MET A 72 -1.86 -12.11 16.87
CA MET A 72 -2.08 -11.43 15.59
C MET A 72 -2.89 -12.34 14.64
N LEU A 73 -4.07 -11.86 14.25
CA LEU A 73 -5.02 -12.54 13.37
C LEU A 73 -4.69 -12.32 11.91
N MET A 74 -4.34 -11.09 11.54
CA MET A 74 -4.18 -10.66 10.16
C MET A 74 -3.22 -9.47 10.12
N LEU A 75 -2.53 -9.33 8.99
CA LEU A 75 -1.79 -8.14 8.63
C LEU A 75 -2.59 -7.36 7.57
N GLY A 76 -3.15 -6.21 7.93
CA GLY A 76 -3.89 -5.34 7.02
C GLY A 76 -2.94 -4.49 6.17
N ARG A 77 -3.07 -4.58 4.84
CA ARG A 77 -2.12 -4.00 3.87
C ARG A 77 -2.78 -3.73 2.51
N ASP A 78 -2.16 -2.89 1.70
CA ASP A 78 -2.50 -2.62 0.30
C ASP A 78 -1.82 -3.63 -0.66
N ASN A 79 -1.85 -3.42 -1.97
CA ASN A 79 -1.45 -4.46 -2.95
C ASN A 79 0.03 -4.57 -3.39
N PRO A 80 0.96 -3.62 -3.13
CA PRO A 80 2.35 -3.71 -3.58
C PRO A 80 3.06 -5.02 -3.22
N ASN A 81 3.98 -5.45 -4.09
CA ASN A 81 4.72 -6.70 -3.91
C ASN A 81 5.57 -6.72 -2.64
N VAL A 82 6.10 -5.56 -2.21
CA VAL A 82 6.82 -5.40 -0.95
C VAL A 82 5.92 -5.79 0.23
N ASN A 83 4.67 -5.33 0.23
CA ASN A 83 3.74 -5.56 1.33
C ASN A 83 3.23 -7.01 1.38
N LYS A 84 3.07 -7.65 0.21
CA LYS A 84 2.86 -9.11 0.12
C LYS A 84 4.05 -9.91 0.65
N ALA A 85 5.27 -9.45 0.42
CA ALA A 85 6.45 -10.10 0.97
C ALA A 85 6.52 -9.97 2.50
N ILE A 86 6.19 -8.79 3.05
CA ILE A 86 6.09 -8.58 4.51
C ILE A 86 5.03 -9.51 5.12
N GLU A 87 3.85 -9.64 4.50
CA GLU A 87 2.79 -10.55 4.96
C GLU A 87 3.30 -12.00 5.07
N ARG A 88 4.05 -12.49 4.07
CA ARG A 88 4.66 -13.83 4.10
C ARG A 88 5.71 -13.99 5.20
N MET A 89 6.54 -12.97 5.42
CA MET A 89 7.56 -13.00 6.47
C MET A 89 6.91 -12.99 7.87
N MET A 90 5.89 -12.16 8.06
CA MET A 90 5.10 -12.07 9.29
C MET A 90 4.35 -13.37 9.57
N ASP A 91 3.73 -13.97 8.55
CA ASP A 91 3.07 -15.28 8.68
C ASP A 91 4.05 -16.37 9.13
N LYS A 92 5.24 -16.42 8.51
CA LYS A 92 6.29 -17.37 8.91
C LYS A 92 6.71 -17.19 10.37
N GLU A 93 6.94 -15.95 10.81
CA GLU A 93 7.34 -15.66 12.19
C GLU A 93 6.25 -16.06 13.20
N ILE A 94 5.00 -15.73 12.90
CA ILE A 94 3.86 -16.05 13.78
C ILE A 94 3.64 -17.56 13.88
N ARG A 95 3.79 -18.30 12.78
CA ARG A 95 3.73 -19.77 12.79
C ARG A 95 4.78 -20.35 13.73
N LEU A 96 6.03 -19.90 13.60
CA LEU A 96 7.12 -20.37 14.47
C LEU A 96 6.84 -20.11 15.95
N GLU A 97 6.32 -18.93 16.30
CA GLU A 97 6.00 -18.61 17.70
C GLU A 97 4.82 -19.43 18.24
N ARG A 98 3.79 -19.68 17.41
CA ARG A 98 2.64 -20.51 17.82
C ARG A 98 2.99 -21.98 17.93
N GLU A 99 3.87 -22.49 17.07
CA GLU A 99 4.38 -23.86 17.14
C GLU A 99 5.12 -24.11 18.45
N LYS A 100 5.95 -23.15 18.91
CA LYS A 100 6.64 -23.24 20.21
C LYS A 100 5.68 -23.34 21.40
N GLN A 101 4.49 -22.74 21.29
CA GLN A 101 3.49 -22.72 22.35
C GLN A 101 2.51 -23.92 22.29
N SER A 102 2.45 -24.62 21.16
CA SER A 102 1.49 -25.70 20.95
C SER A 102 2.10 -27.06 21.27
N SER A 103 1.54 -27.74 22.27
CA SER A 103 1.87 -29.14 22.60
C SER A 103 1.02 -30.16 21.82
N SER A 104 0.12 -29.71 20.94
CA SER A 104 -0.87 -30.58 20.28
C SER A 104 -0.43 -31.05 18.90
N THR A 105 -0.62 -32.35 18.62
CA THR A 105 -0.35 -33.00 17.33
C THR A 105 -1.34 -32.63 16.21
N ILE A 106 -2.40 -31.86 16.52
CA ILE A 106 -3.46 -31.51 15.56
C ILE A 106 -3.08 -30.24 14.79
N LYS A 107 -2.95 -30.35 13.46
CA LYS A 107 -2.66 -29.23 12.54
C LYS A 107 -3.91 -28.36 12.32
N LEU A 108 -4.28 -27.54 13.30
CA LEU A 108 -5.17 -26.39 13.07
C LEU A 108 -4.43 -25.27 12.32
N ASN A 109 -5.15 -24.30 11.75
CA ASN A 109 -4.49 -23.14 11.13
C ASN A 109 -3.70 -22.36 12.20
N ILE A 110 -2.38 -22.35 12.08
CA ILE A 110 -1.46 -21.62 12.98
C ILE A 110 -0.92 -20.33 12.35
N GLY A 111 -1.28 -20.03 11.10
CA GLY A 111 -0.83 -18.84 10.40
C GLY A 111 -1.74 -17.61 10.58
N LEU A 112 -1.43 -16.56 9.85
CA LEU A 112 -2.31 -15.42 9.64
C LEU A 112 -3.54 -15.83 8.84
N ILE A 113 -4.63 -15.10 9.05
CA ILE A 113 -5.85 -15.20 8.27
C ILE A 113 -5.69 -14.32 7.03
N HIS A 114 -5.58 -14.95 5.87
CA HIS A 114 -5.40 -14.28 4.60
C HIS A 114 -6.76 -13.90 3.98
N ILE A 115 -7.15 -12.64 4.13
CA ILE A 115 -8.35 -12.07 3.49
C ILE A 115 -8.05 -11.51 2.10
N GLY A 116 -6.81 -11.07 1.87
CA GLY A 116 -6.37 -10.42 0.63
C GLY A 116 -5.91 -8.98 0.85
N SER A 117 -5.71 -8.26 -0.25
CA SER A 117 -5.40 -6.81 -0.23
C SER A 117 -6.59 -5.98 0.21
N CYS A 118 -6.34 -4.73 0.59
CA CYS A 118 -7.38 -3.71 0.61
C CYS A 118 -8.18 -3.69 -0.71
N PRO A 119 -9.47 -4.06 -0.71
CA PRO A 119 -10.25 -4.17 -1.93
C PRO A 119 -10.46 -2.81 -2.62
N LEU A 120 -10.59 -1.73 -1.84
CA LEU A 120 -10.75 -0.39 -2.40
C LEU A 120 -9.59 0.01 -3.32
N HIS A 121 -8.34 -0.33 -2.95
CA HIS A 121 -7.18 -0.11 -3.82
C HIS A 121 -7.25 -0.93 -5.11
N LEU A 122 -7.78 -2.16 -5.05
CA LEU A 122 -7.98 -3.00 -6.24
C LEU A 122 -9.03 -2.40 -7.17
N ILE A 123 -10.11 -1.84 -6.62
CA ILE A 123 -11.17 -1.17 -7.40
C ILE A 123 -10.65 0.13 -8.02
N HIS A 124 -9.84 0.91 -7.30
CA HIS A 124 -9.16 2.08 -7.87
C HIS A 124 -8.26 1.69 -9.06
N ASN A 125 -7.46 0.63 -8.89
CA ASN A 125 -6.55 0.16 -9.93
C ASN A 125 -7.29 -0.42 -11.13
N SER A 126 -8.40 -1.14 -10.92
CA SER A 126 -9.20 -1.67 -12.04
C SER A 126 -9.83 -0.55 -12.84
N PHE A 127 -10.42 0.45 -12.19
CA PHE A 127 -10.97 1.62 -12.87
C PHE A 127 -9.88 2.37 -13.65
N LYS A 128 -8.70 2.56 -13.04
CA LYS A 128 -7.55 3.16 -13.71
C LYS A 128 -7.12 2.35 -14.94
N ARG A 129 -7.05 1.02 -14.85
CA ARG A 129 -6.77 0.14 -16.00
C ARG A 129 -7.76 0.36 -17.14
N GLY A 130 -9.05 0.58 -16.83
CA GLY A 130 -10.06 0.97 -17.81
C GLY A 130 -9.72 2.30 -18.50
N ILE A 131 -9.42 3.34 -17.72
CA ILE A 131 -9.10 4.69 -18.23
C ILE A 131 -7.82 4.70 -19.07
N ASP A 132 -6.78 4.02 -18.61
CA ASP A 132 -5.47 3.95 -19.27
C ASP A 132 -5.57 3.25 -20.65
N ASN A 133 -6.66 2.54 -20.95
CA ASN A 133 -6.95 1.91 -22.24
C ASN A 133 -7.94 2.74 -23.10
N THR A 134 -8.12 4.02 -22.77
CA THR A 134 -8.89 4.99 -23.57
C THR A 134 -8.01 6.16 -23.97
N ASP A 135 -8.30 6.77 -25.12
CA ASP A 135 -7.58 7.97 -25.59
C ASP A 135 -8.22 9.28 -25.10
N TRP A 136 -9.11 9.22 -24.11
CA TRP A 136 -9.98 10.34 -23.73
C TRP A 136 -9.25 11.52 -23.07
N SER A 137 -7.98 11.37 -22.67
CA SER A 137 -7.13 12.43 -22.10
C SER A 137 -7.72 13.18 -20.89
N ILE A 138 -8.70 12.58 -20.20
CA ILE A 138 -9.44 13.22 -19.10
C ILE A 138 -8.56 13.46 -17.87
N GLU A 139 -7.64 12.56 -17.55
CA GLU A 139 -6.73 12.73 -16.40
C GLU A 139 -5.90 14.01 -16.53
N GLY A 140 -5.35 14.24 -17.73
CA GLY A 140 -4.62 15.46 -18.05
C GLY A 140 -5.51 16.69 -17.98
N PHE A 141 -6.72 16.63 -18.55
CA PHE A 141 -7.65 17.77 -18.51
C PHE A 141 -7.97 18.23 -17.08
N LEU A 142 -8.33 17.29 -16.19
CA LEU A 142 -8.68 17.62 -14.80
C LEU A 142 -7.48 18.14 -13.99
N ASP A 143 -6.28 17.59 -14.17
CA ASP A 143 -5.06 18.10 -13.53
C ASP A 143 -4.71 19.52 -13.98
N HIS A 144 -4.83 19.79 -15.29
CA HIS A 144 -4.59 21.12 -15.83
C HIS A 144 -5.60 22.14 -15.31
N LEU A 145 -6.89 21.78 -15.20
CA LEU A 145 -7.92 22.66 -14.62
C LEU A 145 -7.62 23.03 -13.16
N ASP A 146 -7.30 22.07 -12.28
CA ASP A 146 -6.91 22.36 -10.90
C ASP A 146 -5.67 23.27 -10.86
N SER A 147 -4.60 22.86 -11.55
CA SER A 147 -3.32 23.55 -11.53
C SER A 147 -3.41 24.97 -12.08
N TRP A 148 -4.33 25.23 -13.01
CA TRP A 148 -4.56 26.54 -13.59
C TRP A 148 -4.98 27.58 -12.55
N PHE A 149 -5.94 27.22 -11.68
CA PHE A 149 -6.52 28.10 -10.68
C PHE A 149 -5.80 28.03 -9.33
N ARG A 150 -5.22 26.89 -8.95
CA ARG A 150 -4.63 26.65 -7.62
C ARG A 150 -3.52 27.63 -7.25
N ARG A 151 -2.70 28.05 -8.20
CA ARG A 151 -1.51 28.88 -7.97
C ARG A 151 -1.62 30.34 -8.44
N SER A 152 -2.81 30.81 -8.81
CA SER A 152 -2.96 32.16 -9.39
C SER A 152 -4.18 32.89 -8.84
N PRO A 153 -3.99 33.83 -7.90
CA PRO A 153 -5.06 34.68 -7.38
C PRO A 153 -5.75 35.51 -8.47
N SER A 154 -4.98 36.04 -9.43
CA SER A 154 -5.53 36.84 -10.54
C SER A 154 -6.46 36.04 -11.44
N ARG A 155 -6.10 34.80 -11.83
CA ARG A 155 -6.98 33.93 -12.62
C ARG A 155 -8.26 33.56 -11.86
N ARG A 156 -8.16 33.38 -10.54
CA ARG A 156 -9.32 33.13 -9.68
C ARG A 156 -10.26 34.33 -9.68
N GLU A 157 -9.72 35.54 -9.53
CA GLU A 157 -10.50 36.77 -9.57
C GLU A 157 -11.19 36.98 -10.93
N ASP A 158 -10.45 36.82 -12.02
CA ASP A 158 -10.98 36.95 -13.39
C ASP A 158 -12.10 35.93 -13.64
N TYR A 159 -11.91 34.66 -13.26
CA TYR A 159 -12.94 33.63 -13.38
C TYR A 159 -14.20 33.93 -12.57
N LEU A 160 -14.04 34.40 -11.32
CA LEU A 160 -15.18 34.76 -10.47
C LEU A 160 -16.00 35.93 -11.03
N LYS A 161 -15.35 36.90 -11.69
CA LYS A 161 -16.04 37.99 -12.39
C LYS A 161 -16.88 37.46 -13.54
N ILE A 162 -16.34 36.53 -14.32
CA ILE A 162 -17.03 35.91 -15.46
C ILE A 162 -18.21 35.06 -14.99
N THR A 163 -18.04 34.25 -13.96
CA THR A 163 -19.13 33.42 -13.43
C THR A 163 -20.26 34.28 -12.89
N LYS A 164 -19.93 35.36 -12.17
CA LYS A 164 -20.91 36.30 -11.62
C LYS A 164 -21.71 36.98 -12.73
N ASN A 165 -21.05 37.39 -13.82
CA ASN A 165 -21.72 38.04 -14.95
C ASN A 165 -22.64 37.08 -15.73
N LEU A 166 -22.32 35.79 -15.79
CA LEU A 166 -23.06 34.79 -16.54
C LEU A 166 -24.31 34.26 -15.83
N SER A 167 -24.22 33.94 -14.53
CA SER A 167 -25.30 33.26 -13.81
C SER A 167 -25.68 33.89 -12.47
N ASN A 168 -25.13 35.06 -12.11
CA ASN A 168 -25.27 35.67 -10.77
C ASN A 168 -24.80 34.76 -9.62
N GLU A 169 -24.11 33.66 -9.91
CA GLU A 169 -23.58 32.72 -8.92
C GLU A 169 -22.09 32.99 -8.65
N THR A 170 -21.66 32.68 -7.43
CA THR A 170 -20.24 32.56 -7.09
C THR A 170 -19.67 31.26 -7.65
N GLY A 171 -18.75 31.35 -8.61
CA GLY A 171 -18.06 30.20 -9.19
C GLY A 171 -17.35 29.33 -8.16
N LYS A 172 -17.35 28.01 -8.38
CA LYS A 172 -16.72 27.02 -7.48
C LYS A 172 -15.38 26.58 -8.09
N PHE A 173 -14.26 26.72 -7.40
CA PHE A 173 -13.00 26.19 -7.96
C PHE A 173 -12.98 24.66 -7.99
N ILE A 174 -12.40 24.10 -9.07
CA ILE A 174 -12.16 22.67 -9.23
C ILE A 174 -11.20 22.21 -8.11
N ARG A 175 -11.51 21.08 -7.47
CA ARG A 175 -10.67 20.50 -6.41
C ARG A 175 -9.47 19.79 -7.03
N ARG A 176 -8.42 19.58 -6.24
CA ARG A 176 -7.23 18.84 -6.66
C ARG A 176 -7.58 17.43 -7.11
N PHE A 177 -7.25 17.11 -8.36
CA PHE A 177 -7.32 15.76 -8.90
C PHE A 177 -6.09 14.93 -8.47
N ILE A 178 -6.31 13.65 -8.15
CA ILE A 178 -5.26 12.71 -7.74
C ILE A 178 -5.41 11.44 -8.58
N MET A 179 -4.51 11.24 -9.55
CA MET A 179 -4.55 10.13 -10.52
C MET A 179 -4.62 8.74 -9.87
N ALA A 180 -3.92 8.54 -8.73
CA ALA A 180 -3.92 7.26 -8.03
C ALA A 180 -5.27 6.93 -7.33
N ARG A 181 -6.23 7.87 -7.31
CA ARG A 181 -7.45 7.80 -6.52
C ARG A 181 -8.69 8.09 -7.37
N TRP A 182 -8.80 7.44 -8.53
CA TRP A 182 -9.85 7.73 -9.53
C TRP A 182 -11.26 7.83 -8.95
N LEU A 183 -11.70 6.88 -8.11
CA LEU A 183 -13.06 6.94 -7.54
C LEU A 183 -13.33 8.19 -6.67
N ASN A 184 -12.29 8.89 -6.19
CA ASN A 184 -12.45 10.16 -5.47
C ASN A 184 -12.61 11.38 -6.40
N ALA A 185 -12.53 11.18 -7.72
CA ALA A 185 -12.66 12.25 -8.71
C ALA A 185 -14.10 12.50 -9.16
N GLY A 186 -15.08 11.68 -8.75
CA GLY A 186 -16.51 11.91 -9.03
C GLY A 186 -16.96 13.35 -8.75
N PRO A 187 -16.73 13.89 -7.53
CA PRO A 187 -17.06 15.28 -7.20
C PRO A 187 -16.27 16.34 -7.99
N ILE A 188 -15.14 15.97 -8.59
CA ILE A 188 -14.32 16.85 -9.46
C ILE A 188 -14.94 16.89 -10.85
N ILE A 189 -15.32 15.73 -11.40
CA ILE A 189 -16.01 15.60 -12.68
C ILE A 189 -17.37 16.32 -12.62
N GLU A 190 -18.16 16.05 -11.57
CA GLU A 190 -19.47 16.68 -11.36
C GLU A 190 -19.35 18.21 -11.39
N ARG A 191 -18.42 18.77 -10.61
CA ARG A 191 -18.16 20.21 -10.58
C ARG A 191 -17.64 20.78 -11.91
N THR A 192 -16.93 19.98 -12.69
CA THR A 192 -16.43 20.36 -14.01
C THR A 192 -17.60 20.44 -15.00
N ILE A 193 -18.54 19.49 -14.93
CA ILE A 193 -19.77 19.49 -15.74
C ILE A 193 -20.70 20.63 -15.32
N GLU A 194 -20.92 20.85 -14.01
CA GLU A 194 -21.73 21.97 -13.49
C GLU A 194 -21.28 23.33 -14.04
N GLN A 195 -19.96 23.51 -14.20
CA GLN A 195 -19.36 24.76 -14.66
C GLN A 195 -18.95 24.75 -16.13
N TRP A 196 -19.40 23.78 -16.91
CA TRP A 196 -18.96 23.62 -18.29
C TRP A 196 -19.15 24.90 -19.11
N THR A 197 -20.29 25.57 -18.97
CA THR A 197 -20.59 26.85 -19.65
C THR A 197 -19.64 27.96 -19.23
N HIS A 198 -19.36 28.09 -17.93
CA HIS A 198 -18.43 29.11 -17.40
C HIS A 198 -16.99 28.86 -17.83
N LEU A 199 -16.56 27.59 -17.86
CA LEU A 199 -15.25 27.19 -18.35
C LEU A 199 -15.09 27.53 -19.83
N ASN A 200 -16.11 27.27 -20.65
CA ASN A 200 -16.11 27.65 -22.05
C ASN A 200 -16.00 29.17 -22.24
N GLU A 201 -16.78 29.97 -21.51
CA GLU A 201 -16.67 31.43 -21.58
C GLU A 201 -15.26 31.91 -21.18
N TYR A 202 -14.73 31.37 -20.08
CA TYR A 202 -13.42 31.76 -19.57
C TYR A 202 -12.28 31.41 -20.54
N PHE A 203 -12.21 30.15 -20.98
CA PHE A 203 -11.08 29.65 -21.77
C PHE A 203 -11.21 29.93 -23.27
N LEU A 204 -12.42 29.93 -23.84
CA LEU A 204 -12.62 30.09 -25.28
C LEU A 204 -12.90 31.54 -25.69
N ARG A 205 -13.38 32.41 -24.78
CA ARG A 205 -13.72 33.80 -25.12
C ARG A 205 -12.91 34.83 -24.35
N PHE A 206 -12.90 34.75 -23.02
CA PHE A 206 -12.22 35.76 -22.19
C PHE A 206 -10.70 35.73 -22.34
N ILE A 207 -10.05 34.57 -22.18
CA ILE A 207 -8.59 34.48 -22.28
C ILE A 207 -8.08 35.01 -23.64
N PRO A 208 -8.60 34.55 -24.80
CA PRO A 208 -8.21 35.09 -26.11
C PRO A 208 -8.37 36.60 -26.22
N SER A 209 -9.45 37.15 -25.66
CA SER A 209 -9.76 38.58 -25.72
C SER A 209 -8.87 39.42 -24.80
N SER A 210 -8.49 38.87 -23.64
CA SER A 210 -7.72 39.58 -22.62
C SER A 210 -6.27 39.85 -23.03
N ARG A 211 -5.68 39.02 -23.92
CA ARG A 211 -4.26 39.02 -24.33
C ARG A 211 -3.23 38.98 -23.18
N LYS A 212 -3.66 38.76 -21.93
CA LYS A 212 -2.79 38.70 -20.74
C LYS A 212 -1.98 37.41 -20.64
N ILE A 213 -2.38 36.39 -21.39
CA ILE A 213 -1.79 35.05 -21.34
C ILE A 213 -1.23 34.74 -22.72
N SER A 214 0.00 34.22 -22.75
CA SER A 214 0.63 33.80 -24.00
C SER A 214 -0.22 32.73 -24.70
N PRO A 215 -0.50 32.86 -26.01
CA PRO A 215 -1.21 31.84 -26.78
C PRO A 215 -0.45 30.50 -26.80
N ASN A 216 0.87 30.52 -26.57
CA ASN A 216 1.72 29.33 -26.52
C ASN A 216 1.77 28.67 -25.13
N ASN A 217 0.92 29.10 -24.18
CA ASN A 217 0.89 28.47 -22.86
C ASN A 217 0.35 27.04 -23.00
N HIS A 218 1.21 26.04 -22.79
CA HIS A 218 0.89 24.62 -22.96
C HIS A 218 -0.38 24.18 -22.22
N ARG A 219 -0.51 24.57 -20.94
CA ARG A 219 -1.68 24.24 -20.11
C ARG A 219 -2.97 24.87 -20.65
N TYR A 220 -2.90 26.12 -21.11
CA TYR A 220 -4.02 26.79 -21.74
C TYR A 220 -4.47 26.07 -23.02
N ILE A 221 -3.52 25.72 -23.89
CA ILE A 221 -3.78 25.01 -25.16
C ILE A 221 -4.50 23.69 -24.85
N GLN A 222 -3.98 22.88 -23.93
CA GLN A 222 -4.58 21.59 -23.59
C GLN A 222 -6.00 21.73 -23.03
N ILE A 223 -6.23 22.68 -22.10
CA ILE A 223 -7.60 22.92 -21.59
C ILE A 223 -8.52 23.35 -22.72
N ARG A 224 -8.07 24.29 -23.56
CA ARG A 224 -8.84 24.80 -24.69
C ARG A 224 -9.21 23.69 -25.67
N THR A 225 -8.25 22.87 -26.09
CA THR A 225 -8.48 21.75 -27.00
C THR A 225 -9.55 20.82 -26.44
N MET A 226 -9.45 20.45 -25.16
CA MET A 226 -10.43 19.56 -24.52
C MET A 226 -11.83 20.18 -24.44
N LEU A 227 -11.96 21.49 -24.25
CA LEU A 227 -13.25 22.20 -24.26
C LEU A 227 -13.84 22.32 -25.67
N GLU A 228 -13.00 22.46 -26.71
CA GLU A 228 -13.42 22.50 -28.11
C GLU A 228 -13.82 21.10 -28.64
N THR A 229 -13.23 20.03 -28.11
CA THR A 229 -13.56 18.65 -28.45
C THR A 229 -14.96 18.27 -27.96
N LYS A 230 -15.87 17.98 -28.90
CA LYS A 230 -17.28 17.66 -28.62
C LYS A 230 -17.49 16.42 -27.75
N SER A 231 -16.63 15.40 -27.90
CA SER A 231 -16.72 14.14 -27.16
C SER A 231 -16.28 14.25 -25.69
N THR A 232 -15.51 15.28 -25.31
CA THR A 232 -15.01 15.44 -23.93
C THR A 232 -16.15 15.47 -22.92
N LEU A 233 -17.21 16.24 -23.19
CA LEU A 233 -18.35 16.32 -22.30
C LEU A 233 -19.09 14.98 -22.21
N THR A 234 -19.15 14.21 -23.30
CA THR A 234 -19.71 12.85 -23.31
C THR A 234 -18.90 11.91 -22.45
N HIS A 235 -17.57 11.92 -22.55
CA HIS A 235 -16.69 11.12 -21.69
C HIS A 235 -16.86 11.48 -20.21
N LEU A 236 -16.90 12.78 -19.86
CA LEU A 236 -17.12 13.23 -18.49
C LEU A 236 -18.47 12.75 -17.94
N ASN A 237 -19.55 12.85 -18.71
CA ASN A 237 -20.87 12.38 -18.30
C ASN A 237 -20.91 10.86 -18.08
N PHE A 238 -20.23 10.08 -18.92
CA PHE A 238 -20.12 8.64 -18.74
C PHE A 238 -19.39 8.28 -17.44
N LEU A 239 -18.24 8.94 -17.19
CA LEU A 239 -17.48 8.72 -15.95
C LEU A 239 -18.28 9.13 -14.71
N LEU A 240 -19.07 10.21 -14.81
CA LEU A 240 -19.96 10.63 -13.73
C LEU A 240 -21.10 9.63 -13.50
N PHE A 241 -21.67 9.08 -14.57
CA PHE A 241 -22.67 8.01 -14.49
C PHE A 241 -22.12 6.79 -13.74
N LEU A 242 -20.92 6.32 -14.10
CA LEU A 242 -20.26 5.19 -13.41
C LEU A 242 -20.04 5.50 -11.94
N TYR A 243 -19.56 6.71 -11.63
CA TYR A 243 -19.33 7.13 -10.26
C TYR A 243 -20.58 6.99 -9.41
N HIS A 244 -21.69 7.64 -9.78
CA HIS A 244 -22.91 7.61 -8.97
C HIS A 244 -23.59 6.25 -8.91
N ASN A 245 -23.64 5.52 -10.02
CA ASN A 245 -24.45 4.31 -10.12
C ASN A 245 -23.72 3.03 -9.69
N ILE A 246 -22.38 3.03 -9.71
CA ILE A 246 -21.59 1.84 -9.41
C ILE A 246 -20.69 2.06 -8.19
N TYR A 247 -19.93 3.16 -8.16
CA TYR A 247 -18.78 3.26 -7.25
C TYR A 247 -18.99 4.09 -5.99
N GLU A 248 -19.86 5.10 -6.00
CA GLU A 248 -20.05 6.03 -4.90
C GLU A 248 -20.42 5.31 -3.60
N GLN A 249 -21.44 4.44 -3.65
CA GLN A 249 -21.89 3.69 -2.49
C GLN A 249 -20.80 2.75 -1.94
N ILE A 250 -20.02 2.13 -2.83
CA ILE A 250 -18.93 1.22 -2.46
C ILE A 250 -17.79 1.99 -1.81
N LEU A 251 -17.42 3.15 -2.36
CA LEU A 251 -16.41 4.03 -1.80
C LEU A 251 -16.79 4.46 -0.38
N LEU A 252 -18.04 4.90 -0.18
CA LEU A 252 -18.55 5.27 1.13
C LEU A 252 -18.55 4.09 2.10
N TRP A 253 -18.88 2.89 1.62
CA TRP A 253 -18.91 1.67 2.42
C TRP A 253 -17.50 1.28 2.93
N PHE A 254 -16.49 1.26 2.06
CA PHE A 254 -15.10 0.93 2.44
C PHE A 254 -14.43 1.96 3.35
N GLN A 255 -14.99 3.17 3.46
CA GLN A 255 -14.49 4.24 4.32
C GLN A 255 -15.09 4.21 5.74
N GLN A 256 -16.06 3.34 6.01
CA GLN A 256 -16.70 3.27 7.33
C GLN A 256 -15.76 2.68 8.38
N SER A 257 -15.84 3.22 9.61
CA SER A 257 -15.03 2.74 10.74
C SER A 257 -15.57 1.49 11.42
N GLN A 258 -16.83 1.13 11.14
CA GLN A 258 -17.49 -0.01 11.78
C GLN A 258 -16.97 -1.35 11.21
N PRO A 259 -17.11 -2.47 11.95
CA PRO A 259 -16.70 -3.76 11.44
C PRO A 259 -17.60 -4.27 10.32
N LEU A 260 -17.04 -4.47 9.12
CA LEU A 260 -17.80 -4.83 7.92
C LEU A 260 -17.36 -6.13 7.23
N ILE A 261 -16.46 -6.89 7.86
CA ILE A 261 -15.89 -8.10 7.25
C ILE A 261 -16.95 -9.15 6.86
N HIS A 262 -18.07 -9.21 7.59
CA HIS A 262 -19.19 -10.11 7.34
C HIS A 262 -20.00 -9.79 6.07
N LEU A 263 -19.89 -8.55 5.55
CA LEU A 263 -20.56 -8.08 4.35
C LEU A 263 -19.61 -7.96 3.15
N LEU A 264 -18.29 -8.08 3.37
CA LEU A 264 -17.28 -7.82 2.34
C LEU A 264 -17.47 -8.67 1.08
N TYR A 265 -17.79 -9.96 1.25
CA TYR A 265 -18.02 -10.86 0.13
C TYR A 265 -19.24 -10.41 -0.70
N ASP A 266 -20.33 -10.05 -0.02
CA ASP A 266 -21.59 -9.66 -0.66
C ASP A 266 -21.45 -8.33 -1.41
N GLU A 267 -20.68 -7.37 -0.88
CA GLU A 267 -20.38 -6.13 -1.58
C GLU A 267 -19.49 -6.35 -2.81
N CYS A 268 -18.50 -7.24 -2.74
CA CYS A 268 -17.69 -7.61 -3.91
C CYS A 268 -18.53 -8.30 -4.99
N GLU A 269 -19.42 -9.21 -4.60
CA GLU A 269 -20.36 -9.87 -5.51
C GLU A 269 -21.32 -8.85 -6.16
N GLN A 270 -21.90 -7.93 -5.37
CA GLN A 270 -22.80 -6.89 -5.87
C GLN A 270 -22.11 -5.96 -6.86
N LEU A 271 -20.85 -5.58 -6.64
CA LEU A 271 -20.08 -4.78 -7.59
C LEU A 271 -20.00 -5.44 -8.96
N ILE A 272 -19.65 -6.73 -9.01
CA ILE A 272 -19.56 -7.49 -10.27
C ILE A 272 -20.93 -7.57 -10.95
N ARG A 273 -22.00 -7.84 -10.18
CA ARG A 273 -23.37 -7.89 -10.72
C ARG A 273 -23.79 -6.55 -11.32
N ARG A 274 -23.52 -5.43 -10.64
CA ARG A 274 -23.82 -4.07 -11.14
C ARG A 274 -23.05 -3.76 -12.42
N LEU A 275 -21.77 -4.13 -12.47
CA LEU A 275 -20.97 -3.99 -13.69
C LEU A 275 -21.54 -4.80 -14.85
N PHE A 276 -21.80 -6.10 -14.65
CA PHE A 276 -22.40 -6.92 -15.69
C PHE A 276 -23.76 -6.40 -16.16
N SER A 277 -24.61 -5.89 -15.27
CA SER A 277 -25.90 -5.32 -15.69
C SER A 277 -25.75 -4.13 -16.64
N CYS A 278 -24.58 -3.49 -16.69
CA CYS A 278 -24.34 -2.37 -17.59
C CYS A 278 -24.11 -2.80 -19.05
N PHE A 279 -23.50 -3.97 -19.29
CA PHE A 279 -23.01 -4.34 -20.63
C PHE A 279 -23.26 -5.78 -21.05
N ILE A 280 -23.78 -6.65 -20.18
CA ILE A 280 -24.12 -8.04 -20.49
C ILE A 280 -25.63 -8.21 -20.57
N ASN A 281 -26.08 -9.09 -21.47
CA ASN A 281 -27.50 -9.35 -21.69
C ASN A 281 -28.16 -9.92 -20.43
N GLU A 282 -29.37 -9.45 -20.14
CA GLU A 282 -30.05 -9.72 -18.85
C GLU A 282 -30.39 -11.19 -18.64
N ASP A 283 -30.67 -11.93 -19.70
CA ASP A 283 -30.95 -13.37 -19.70
C ASP A 283 -29.78 -14.20 -19.17
N LEU A 284 -28.54 -13.70 -19.31
CA LEU A 284 -27.34 -14.34 -18.81
C LEU A 284 -27.08 -14.05 -17.32
N ILE A 285 -27.76 -13.05 -16.73
CA ILE A 285 -27.51 -12.59 -15.35
C ILE A 285 -28.69 -12.96 -14.43
N LYS A 286 -29.92 -12.81 -14.93
CA LYS A 286 -31.14 -12.91 -14.12
C LYS A 286 -31.30 -14.32 -13.54
N ASN A 287 -31.60 -14.39 -12.25
CA ASN A 287 -31.78 -15.64 -11.49
C ASN A 287 -30.55 -16.58 -11.51
N LYS A 288 -29.37 -16.10 -11.91
CA LYS A 288 -28.13 -16.88 -11.89
C LYS A 288 -27.41 -16.75 -10.56
N SER A 289 -26.88 -17.88 -10.10
CA SER A 289 -25.97 -17.91 -8.97
C SER A 289 -24.69 -17.13 -9.31
N PHE A 290 -23.98 -16.66 -8.29
CA PHE A 290 -22.75 -15.90 -8.54
C PHE A 290 -21.68 -16.73 -9.24
N SER A 291 -21.61 -18.04 -8.92
CA SER A 291 -20.70 -18.98 -9.58
C SER A 291 -20.97 -19.09 -11.08
N GLU A 292 -22.24 -19.08 -11.50
CA GLU A 292 -22.59 -19.05 -12.93
C GLU A 292 -22.18 -17.72 -13.58
N ILE A 293 -22.39 -16.61 -12.89
CA ILE A 293 -22.06 -15.26 -13.38
C ILE A 293 -20.55 -15.09 -13.61
N MET A 294 -19.72 -15.61 -12.70
CA MET A 294 -18.25 -15.56 -12.86
C MET A 294 -17.75 -16.32 -14.10
N ASN A 295 -18.54 -17.25 -14.63
CA ASN A 295 -18.18 -18.08 -15.79
C ASN A 295 -18.73 -17.55 -17.12
N ILE A 296 -19.39 -16.38 -17.14
CA ILE A 296 -19.88 -15.77 -18.36
C ILE A 296 -18.70 -15.36 -19.25
N SER A 297 -18.71 -15.77 -20.52
CA SER A 297 -17.76 -15.30 -21.53
C SER A 297 -18.09 -13.87 -21.97
N PHE A 298 -17.80 -12.89 -21.10
CA PHE A 298 -18.22 -11.49 -21.26
C PHE A 298 -17.47 -10.73 -22.35
N HIS A 299 -16.36 -11.26 -22.89
CA HIS A 299 -15.68 -10.71 -24.08
C HIS A 299 -16.39 -11.04 -25.39
N ASN A 300 -17.29 -12.03 -25.40
CA ASN A 300 -18.05 -12.36 -26.60
C ASN A 300 -19.14 -11.31 -26.82
N GLN A 301 -19.08 -10.59 -27.95
CA GLN A 301 -20.03 -9.55 -28.30
C GLN A 301 -21.49 -10.05 -28.36
N VAL A 302 -21.72 -11.33 -28.64
CA VAL A 302 -23.07 -11.94 -28.61
C VAL A 302 -23.69 -11.92 -27.22
N ASN A 303 -22.85 -12.00 -26.17
CA ASN A 303 -23.30 -11.95 -24.79
C ASN A 303 -23.46 -10.51 -24.27
N GLN A 304 -23.00 -9.52 -25.03
CA GLN A 304 -23.02 -8.11 -24.67
C GLN A 304 -24.28 -7.43 -25.20
N LYS A 305 -24.67 -6.36 -24.50
CA LYS A 305 -25.73 -5.44 -24.90
C LYS A 305 -25.35 -4.69 -26.19
N CYS A 306 -26.35 -4.39 -27.03
CA CYS A 306 -26.18 -3.53 -28.18
C CYS A 306 -26.06 -2.04 -27.77
N ASP A 307 -25.69 -1.15 -28.69
CA ASP A 307 -25.43 0.28 -28.40
C ASP A 307 -26.63 0.99 -27.75
N THR A 308 -27.84 0.59 -28.14
CA THR A 308 -29.09 1.15 -27.61
C THR A 308 -29.41 0.66 -26.20
N SER A 309 -28.96 -0.55 -25.81
CA SER A 309 -29.23 -1.13 -24.49
C SER A 309 -28.07 -1.04 -23.50
N LEU A 310 -26.86 -0.69 -23.94
CA LEU A 310 -25.71 -0.41 -23.07
C LEU A 310 -26.04 0.67 -22.05
N GLU A 311 -25.76 0.43 -20.77
CA GLU A 311 -25.95 1.43 -19.73
C GLU A 311 -24.80 2.42 -19.72
N ILE A 312 -25.07 3.65 -20.16
CA ILE A 312 -24.11 4.75 -20.22
C ILE A 312 -24.63 6.04 -19.55
N GLY A 313 -25.88 6.04 -19.08
CA GLY A 313 -26.57 7.19 -18.50
C GLY A 313 -27.20 8.14 -19.52
N GLU A 314 -28.29 8.78 -19.10
CA GLU A 314 -29.08 9.69 -19.94
C GLU A 314 -28.30 10.96 -20.34
N ALA A 315 -27.52 11.53 -19.41
CA ALA A 315 -26.70 12.71 -19.69
C ALA A 315 -25.68 12.44 -20.82
N THR A 316 -25.04 11.27 -20.79
CA THR A 316 -24.13 10.79 -21.84
C THR A 316 -24.85 10.62 -23.17
N ARG A 317 -26.04 10.00 -23.18
CA ARG A 317 -26.84 9.84 -24.41
C ARG A 317 -27.17 11.19 -25.04
N ARG A 318 -27.55 12.19 -24.24
CA ARG A 318 -27.88 13.53 -24.74
C ARG A 318 -26.68 14.24 -25.37
N THR A 319 -25.49 14.11 -24.78
CA THR A 319 -24.30 14.75 -25.35
C THR A 319 -23.76 14.00 -26.56
N LEU A 320 -23.96 12.69 -26.62
CA LEU A 320 -23.57 11.85 -27.75
C LEU A 320 -24.31 12.22 -29.05
N ILE A 321 -25.51 12.80 -28.98
CA ILE A 321 -26.26 13.31 -30.16
C ILE A 321 -25.45 14.38 -30.92
N ASN A 322 -24.57 15.12 -30.24
CA ASN A 322 -23.76 16.18 -30.85
C ASN A 322 -22.43 15.69 -31.44
N VAL A 323 -22.12 14.40 -31.28
CA VAL A 323 -20.89 13.73 -31.72
C VAL A 323 -21.09 13.11 -33.10
N SER A 324 -20.04 12.97 -33.93
CA SER A 324 -20.20 12.35 -35.26
C SER A 324 -20.59 10.87 -35.17
N GLU A 325 -21.11 10.29 -36.26
CA GLU A 325 -21.46 8.86 -36.28
C GLU A 325 -20.22 7.98 -36.08
N GLU A 326 -19.10 8.34 -36.70
CA GLU A 326 -17.82 7.64 -36.56
C GLU A 326 -17.30 7.73 -35.11
N GLU A 327 -17.29 8.92 -34.53
CA GLU A 327 -16.88 9.14 -33.14
C GLU A 327 -17.80 8.40 -32.15
N SER A 328 -19.11 8.32 -32.45
CA SER A 328 -20.08 7.56 -31.65
C SER A 328 -19.82 6.06 -31.68
N LYS A 329 -19.49 5.48 -32.85
CA LYS A 329 -19.08 4.08 -32.98
C LYS A 329 -17.81 3.79 -32.19
N CYS A 330 -16.81 4.67 -32.29
CA CYS A 330 -15.58 4.57 -31.50
C CYS A 330 -15.88 4.63 -29.99
N PHE A 331 -16.73 5.56 -29.56
CA PHE A 331 -17.16 5.66 -28.16
C PHE A 331 -17.77 4.35 -27.65
N PHE A 332 -18.72 3.74 -28.39
CA PHE A 332 -19.33 2.47 -27.95
C PHE A 332 -18.36 1.27 -27.93
N LEU A 333 -17.32 1.27 -28.78
CA LEU A 333 -16.24 0.29 -28.71
C LEU A 333 -15.40 0.49 -27.46
N ASP A 334 -15.01 1.74 -27.17
CA ASP A 334 -14.24 2.10 -25.97
C ASP A 334 -15.01 1.71 -24.71
N ILE A 335 -16.31 1.96 -24.65
CA ILE A 335 -17.17 1.65 -23.49
C ILE A 335 -17.22 0.14 -23.22
N ARG A 336 -17.37 -0.69 -24.25
CA ARG A 336 -17.36 -2.15 -24.10
C ARG A 336 -16.02 -2.66 -23.63
N ASN A 337 -14.94 -2.13 -24.21
CA ASN A 337 -13.59 -2.46 -23.80
C ASN A 337 -13.34 -2.05 -22.35
N PHE A 338 -13.75 -0.83 -21.98
CA PHE A 338 -13.68 -0.31 -20.62
C PHE A 338 -14.38 -1.23 -19.63
N TYR A 339 -15.67 -1.54 -19.86
CA TYR A 339 -16.43 -2.45 -18.99
C TYR A 339 -15.81 -3.85 -18.89
N SER A 340 -15.31 -4.38 -20.02
CA SER A 340 -14.68 -5.70 -20.04
C SER A 340 -13.38 -5.72 -19.23
N LEU A 341 -12.49 -4.73 -19.43
CA LEU A 341 -11.20 -4.62 -18.76
C LEU A 341 -11.33 -4.42 -17.25
N ILE A 342 -12.24 -3.53 -16.81
CA ILE A 342 -12.46 -3.33 -15.36
C ILE A 342 -13.03 -4.59 -14.72
N THR A 343 -13.93 -5.30 -15.41
CA THR A 343 -14.56 -6.53 -14.90
C THR A 343 -13.56 -7.67 -14.81
N GLU A 344 -12.75 -7.86 -15.86
CA GLU A 344 -11.65 -8.83 -15.90
C GLU A 344 -10.68 -8.62 -14.74
N GLU A 345 -10.24 -7.38 -14.53
CA GLU A 345 -9.29 -7.04 -13.46
C GLU A 345 -9.90 -7.25 -12.07
N LEU A 346 -11.17 -6.91 -11.87
CA LEU A 346 -11.86 -7.14 -10.59
C LEU A 346 -12.05 -8.63 -10.30
N LEU A 347 -12.50 -9.42 -11.28
CA LEU A 347 -12.64 -10.88 -11.13
C LEU A 347 -11.31 -11.55 -10.80
N ARG A 348 -10.21 -11.04 -11.36
CA ARG A 348 -8.85 -11.54 -11.12
C ARG A 348 -8.29 -11.17 -9.75
N THR A 349 -8.64 -9.99 -9.22
CA THR A 349 -7.95 -9.41 -8.05
C THR A 349 -8.77 -9.42 -6.75
N LEU A 350 -10.09 -9.28 -6.82
CA LEU A 350 -10.95 -9.30 -5.63
C LEU A 350 -10.95 -10.71 -4.98
N PRO A 351 -11.19 -10.80 -3.66
CA PRO A 351 -11.15 -12.07 -2.93
C PRO A 351 -12.42 -12.93 -3.14
N LEU A 352 -12.93 -13.04 -4.37
CA LEU A 352 -14.17 -13.74 -4.74
C LEU A 352 -14.06 -15.28 -4.57
N ASN A 353 -12.84 -15.81 -4.59
CA ASN A 353 -12.55 -17.22 -4.33
C ASN A 353 -12.23 -17.51 -2.85
N ASN A 354 -12.30 -16.51 -1.97
CA ASN A 354 -12.04 -16.71 -0.54
C ASN A 354 -13.27 -17.33 0.14
N HIS A 355 -13.22 -18.65 0.35
CA HIS A 355 -14.30 -19.40 1.00
C HIS A 355 -14.58 -18.95 2.44
N LEU A 356 -13.55 -18.51 3.17
CA LEU A 356 -13.72 -18.03 4.55
C LEU A 356 -14.56 -16.75 4.59
N LEU A 357 -14.35 -15.82 3.64
CA LEU A 357 -15.19 -14.62 3.52
C LEU A 357 -16.66 -14.95 3.25
N ARG A 358 -16.94 -15.99 2.45
CA ARG A 358 -18.32 -16.46 2.22
C ARG A 358 -18.97 -16.92 3.51
N HIS A 359 -18.21 -17.61 4.37
CA HIS A 359 -18.74 -18.09 5.64
C HIS A 359 -19.05 -16.95 6.63
N PHE A 360 -18.30 -15.85 6.62
CA PHE A 360 -18.54 -14.72 7.54
C PHE A 360 -19.94 -14.10 7.42
N ARG A 361 -20.62 -14.28 6.29
CA ARG A 361 -22.02 -13.86 6.09
C ARG A 361 -22.97 -14.40 7.15
N CYS A 362 -22.68 -15.58 7.70
CA CYS A 362 -23.52 -16.19 8.75
C CYS A 362 -23.57 -15.37 10.04
N LEU A 363 -22.64 -14.44 10.24
CA LEU A 363 -22.62 -13.55 11.40
C LEU A 363 -23.60 -12.37 11.28
N HIS A 364 -24.18 -12.15 10.10
CA HIS A 364 -25.23 -11.16 9.92
C HIS A 364 -26.52 -11.63 10.63
N PRO A 365 -27.25 -10.75 11.36
CA PRO A 365 -28.44 -11.14 12.12
C PRO A 365 -29.51 -11.86 11.29
N THR A 366 -29.71 -11.43 10.03
CA THR A 366 -30.69 -12.04 9.12
C THR A 366 -30.30 -13.43 8.64
N MET A 367 -29.02 -13.80 8.72
CA MET A 367 -28.53 -15.11 8.29
C MET A 367 -28.58 -16.16 9.40
N ARG A 368 -28.99 -15.77 10.62
CA ARG A 368 -29.04 -16.63 11.80
C ARG A 368 -29.84 -17.91 11.59
N HIS A 369 -31.00 -17.81 10.96
CA HIS A 369 -31.89 -18.96 10.74
C HIS A 369 -31.55 -19.75 9.47
N SER A 370 -30.49 -19.39 8.75
CA SER A 370 -30.05 -20.17 7.59
C SER A 370 -29.50 -21.51 8.02
N ASP A 371 -29.94 -22.59 7.39
CA ASP A 371 -29.42 -23.95 7.61
C ASP A 371 -27.91 -24.04 7.38
N ALA A 372 -27.39 -23.27 6.42
CA ALA A 372 -25.97 -23.22 6.10
C ALA A 372 -25.12 -22.44 7.12
N SER A 373 -25.75 -21.71 8.07
CA SER A 373 -25.03 -20.89 9.05
C SER A 373 -24.24 -21.75 10.04
N HIS A 374 -24.75 -22.92 10.42
CA HIS A 374 -24.07 -23.86 11.30
C HIS A 374 -22.77 -24.38 10.69
N ILE A 375 -22.81 -24.81 9.42
CA ILE A 375 -21.61 -25.25 8.69
C ILE A 375 -20.61 -24.08 8.58
N SER A 376 -21.13 -22.87 8.32
CA SER A 376 -20.30 -21.67 8.17
C SER A 376 -19.57 -21.31 9.45
N ILE A 377 -20.23 -21.28 10.61
CA ILE A 377 -19.56 -20.96 11.88
C ILE A 377 -18.50 -21.99 12.25
N MET A 378 -18.72 -23.28 11.94
CA MET A 378 -17.72 -24.33 12.19
C MET A 378 -16.49 -24.13 11.31
N ASN A 379 -16.67 -23.81 10.02
CA ASN A 379 -15.57 -23.54 9.10
C ASN A 379 -14.81 -22.26 9.51
N ILE A 380 -15.50 -21.26 10.04
CA ILE A 380 -14.88 -20.09 10.65
C ILE A 380 -14.04 -20.53 11.85
N ALA A 381 -14.62 -21.24 12.83
CA ALA A 381 -13.92 -21.66 14.04
C ALA A 381 -12.62 -22.42 13.75
N ARG A 382 -12.66 -23.37 12.79
CA ARG A 382 -11.50 -24.16 12.35
C ARG A 382 -10.39 -23.34 11.67
N SER A 383 -10.75 -22.19 11.10
CA SER A 383 -9.81 -21.32 10.38
C SER A 383 -9.07 -20.36 11.31
N PHE A 384 -9.50 -20.21 12.57
CA PHE A 384 -8.96 -19.23 13.50
C PHE A 384 -7.95 -19.86 14.47
N PRO A 385 -6.70 -19.35 14.51
CA PRO A 385 -5.64 -19.89 15.38
C PRO A 385 -5.92 -19.76 16.88
N GLN A 386 -6.87 -18.89 17.27
CA GLN A 386 -7.25 -18.66 18.66
C GLN A 386 -8.21 -19.74 19.19
N MET A 387 -8.76 -20.58 18.32
CA MET A 387 -9.69 -21.65 18.70
C MET A 387 -8.95 -22.97 18.83
N ASN A 388 -9.14 -23.65 19.95
CA ASN A 388 -8.71 -25.04 20.12
C ASN A 388 -9.88 -26.00 19.86
N VAL A 389 -9.62 -27.31 19.87
CA VAL A 389 -10.66 -28.34 19.63
C VAL A 389 -11.85 -28.20 20.61
N PRO A 390 -11.63 -28.07 21.94
CA PRO A 390 -12.74 -27.82 22.88
C PRO A 390 -13.55 -26.56 22.57
N ASP A 391 -12.91 -25.48 22.11
CA ASP A 391 -13.61 -24.25 21.71
C ASP A 391 -14.51 -24.53 20.50
N ILE A 392 -14.03 -25.27 19.50
CA ILE A 392 -14.79 -25.61 18.29
C ILE A 392 -16.04 -26.45 18.63
N ASP A 393 -15.89 -27.45 19.50
CA ASP A 393 -17.01 -28.29 19.94
C ASP A 393 -18.05 -27.45 20.69
N ARG A 394 -17.60 -26.55 21.58
CA ARG A 394 -18.48 -25.62 22.29
C ARG A 394 -19.19 -24.66 21.36
N ILE A 395 -18.49 -24.07 20.38
CA ILE A 395 -19.08 -23.16 19.40
C ILE A 395 -20.19 -23.85 18.62
N THR A 396 -20.01 -25.13 18.29
CA THR A 396 -21.02 -25.94 17.59
C THR A 396 -22.33 -26.00 18.41
N ALA A 397 -22.24 -26.33 19.70
CA ALA A 397 -23.41 -26.36 20.58
C ALA A 397 -23.98 -24.95 20.86
N GLU A 398 -23.13 -23.97 21.14
CA GLU A 398 -23.51 -22.59 21.42
C GLU A 398 -24.23 -21.93 20.23
N TRP A 399 -23.79 -22.22 18.99
CA TRP A 399 -24.45 -21.70 17.79
C TRP A 399 -25.87 -22.25 17.65
N TYR A 400 -26.09 -23.54 17.92
CA TYR A 400 -27.43 -24.13 17.89
C TYR A 400 -28.37 -23.45 18.89
N ILE A 401 -27.87 -23.14 20.09
CA ILE A 401 -28.63 -22.37 21.09
C ILE A 401 -28.93 -20.96 20.56
N TYR A 402 -27.93 -20.27 20.01
CA TYR A 402 -28.09 -18.92 19.45
C TYR A 402 -29.13 -18.85 18.32
N GLN A 403 -29.19 -19.86 17.44
CA GLN A 403 -30.18 -19.93 16.36
C GLN A 403 -31.62 -19.99 16.88
N ASN A 404 -31.82 -20.64 18.03
CA ASN A 404 -33.13 -20.85 18.66
C ASN A 404 -33.50 -19.76 19.67
N GLU A 405 -32.61 -18.78 19.91
CA GLU A 405 -32.88 -17.68 20.82
C GLU A 405 -33.93 -16.71 20.26
N GLN A 406 -34.71 -16.06 21.12
CA GLN A 406 -35.52 -14.92 20.70
C GLN A 406 -34.69 -13.64 20.81
N ILE A 407 -34.32 -13.07 19.66
CA ILE A 407 -33.50 -11.86 19.59
C ILE A 407 -34.38 -10.69 19.14
N PRO A 408 -34.52 -9.63 19.96
CA PRO A 408 -35.29 -8.45 19.59
C PRO A 408 -34.76 -7.78 18.32
N SER A 409 -35.66 -7.36 17.42
CA SER A 409 -35.26 -6.68 16.18
C SER A 409 -34.52 -5.37 16.43
N GLU A 410 -34.88 -4.67 17.50
CA GLU A 410 -34.23 -3.46 18.01
C GLU A 410 -32.73 -3.62 18.32
N TRP A 411 -32.23 -4.85 18.49
CA TRP A 411 -30.79 -5.07 18.72
C TRP A 411 -29.98 -4.95 17.43
N TYR A 412 -30.58 -5.18 16.27
CA TYR A 412 -29.90 -5.08 14.98
C TYR A 412 -30.47 -4.00 14.06
N GLU A 413 -31.69 -3.52 14.28
CA GLU A 413 -32.35 -2.55 13.40
C GLU A 413 -33.12 -1.49 14.20
N LYS A 414 -32.94 -0.22 13.83
CA LYS A 414 -33.71 0.91 14.38
C LYS A 414 -34.03 1.91 13.28
N MET A 415 -35.31 2.27 13.14
CA MET A 415 -35.78 3.22 12.11
C MET A 415 -35.29 2.85 10.70
N ASN A 416 -35.43 1.58 10.33
CA ASN A 416 -34.98 1.02 9.03
C ASN A 416 -33.48 1.19 8.76
N LYS A 417 -32.66 1.29 9.81
CA LYS A 417 -31.20 1.32 9.71
C LYS A 417 -30.61 0.26 10.61
N TYR A 418 -29.70 -0.53 10.07
CA TYR A 418 -28.96 -1.50 10.87
C TYR A 418 -28.03 -0.79 11.85
N HIS A 419 -27.97 -1.31 13.08
CA HIS A 419 -26.93 -0.95 14.03
C HIS A 419 -25.57 -1.49 13.56
N ALA A 420 -24.48 -0.92 14.08
CA ALA A 420 -23.16 -1.48 13.89
C ALA A 420 -23.13 -2.95 14.37
N ILE A 421 -22.46 -3.83 13.63
CA ILE A 421 -22.55 -5.27 13.89
C ILE A 421 -22.00 -5.65 15.27
N ASP A 422 -21.01 -4.92 15.79
CA ASP A 422 -20.48 -5.09 17.14
C ASP A 422 -21.47 -4.59 18.22
N TYR A 423 -22.32 -3.61 17.92
CA TYR A 423 -23.45 -3.26 18.77
C TYR A 423 -24.46 -4.40 18.88
N TYR A 424 -24.75 -5.10 17.79
CA TYR A 424 -25.62 -6.28 17.85
C TYR A 424 -25.00 -7.39 18.70
N TRP A 425 -23.76 -7.77 18.38
CA TRP A 425 -23.10 -8.90 19.03
C TRP A 425 -22.78 -8.65 20.50
N LYS A 426 -22.49 -7.40 20.94
CA LYS A 426 -22.32 -7.13 22.37
C LYS A 426 -23.59 -7.45 23.17
N HIS A 427 -24.79 -7.24 22.61
CA HIS A 427 -26.04 -7.60 23.30
C HIS A 427 -26.21 -9.12 23.35
N VAL A 428 -25.94 -9.81 22.24
CA VAL A 428 -25.95 -11.29 22.20
C VAL A 428 -25.03 -11.88 23.27
N PHE A 429 -23.85 -11.30 23.48
CA PHE A 429 -22.91 -11.77 24.51
C PHE A 429 -23.38 -11.58 25.95
N THR A 430 -24.37 -10.70 26.19
CA THR A 430 -24.93 -10.48 27.54
C THR A 430 -26.01 -11.48 27.93
N LEU A 431 -26.46 -12.31 27.00
CA LEU A 431 -27.50 -13.30 27.25
C LEU A 431 -27.06 -14.28 28.33
N LYS A 432 -27.95 -14.48 29.30
CA LYS A 432 -27.75 -15.38 30.44
C LYS A 432 -28.65 -16.60 30.33
N THR A 433 -28.22 -17.69 30.97
CA THR A 433 -29.08 -18.84 31.27
C THR A 433 -30.07 -18.48 32.39
N ASN A 434 -31.02 -19.37 32.64
CA ASN A 434 -31.98 -19.21 33.75
C ASN A 434 -31.29 -19.22 35.14
N THR A 435 -30.05 -19.70 35.22
CA THR A 435 -29.23 -19.68 36.45
C THR A 435 -28.34 -18.43 36.56
N GLY A 436 -28.42 -17.51 35.60
CA GLY A 436 -27.65 -16.26 35.59
C GLY A 436 -26.22 -16.38 35.05
N THR A 437 -25.80 -17.57 34.59
CA THR A 437 -24.49 -17.75 33.95
C THR A 437 -24.50 -17.28 32.50
N ASP A 438 -23.34 -16.93 31.94
CA ASP A 438 -23.24 -16.59 30.51
C ASP A 438 -23.75 -17.75 29.64
N LYS A 439 -24.61 -17.43 28.66
CA LYS A 439 -25.14 -18.42 27.72
C LYS A 439 -24.08 -18.86 26.70
N PHE A 440 -23.11 -18.00 26.40
CA PHE A 440 -22.07 -18.24 25.41
C PHE A 440 -20.68 -17.95 25.98
N ILE A 441 -19.74 -18.87 25.82
CA ILE A 441 -18.37 -18.77 26.35
C ILE A 441 -17.36 -18.76 25.20
N ALA A 442 -17.45 -19.71 24.26
CA ALA A 442 -16.51 -19.84 23.16
C ALA A 442 -16.91 -18.98 21.94
N LEU A 443 -18.22 -18.81 21.69
CA LEU A 443 -18.75 -18.01 20.60
C LEU A 443 -18.32 -16.53 20.69
N PRO A 444 -18.39 -15.84 21.85
CA PRO A 444 -17.90 -14.46 21.95
C PRO A 444 -16.42 -14.34 21.60
N LYS A 445 -15.60 -15.31 22.02
CA LYS A 445 -14.17 -15.33 21.70
C LYS A 445 -13.94 -15.37 20.19
N LEU A 446 -14.64 -16.26 19.47
CA LEU A 446 -14.54 -16.37 18.01
C LEU A 446 -15.03 -15.09 17.31
N VAL A 447 -16.23 -14.62 17.64
CA VAL A 447 -16.86 -13.48 16.97
C VAL A 447 -16.03 -12.20 17.16
N LYS A 448 -15.48 -11.98 18.37
CA LYS A 448 -14.55 -10.87 18.64
C LYS A 448 -13.30 -10.95 17.76
N CYS A 449 -12.75 -12.15 17.52
CA CYS A 449 -11.64 -12.35 16.59
C CYS A 449 -12.05 -12.06 15.14
N VAL A 450 -13.21 -12.54 14.69
CA VAL A 450 -13.67 -12.31 13.30
C VAL A 450 -13.80 -10.82 13.03
N PHE A 451 -14.47 -10.06 13.90
CA PHE A 451 -14.66 -8.63 13.66
C PHE A 451 -13.41 -7.78 13.86
N ALA A 452 -12.35 -8.32 14.47
CA ALA A 452 -11.04 -7.68 14.50
C ALA A 452 -10.33 -7.72 13.12
N LEU A 453 -10.69 -8.66 12.22
CA LEU A 453 -10.16 -8.73 10.85
C LEU A 453 -10.54 -7.52 10.00
N SER A 454 -9.57 -6.88 9.37
CA SER A 454 -9.81 -5.67 8.59
C SER A 454 -10.53 -5.96 7.26
N HIS A 455 -11.45 -5.07 6.88
CA HIS A 455 -12.13 -5.10 5.58
C HIS A 455 -11.51 -4.12 4.56
N GLY A 456 -10.52 -3.32 4.97
CA GLY A 456 -9.83 -2.33 4.15
C GLY A 456 -8.71 -1.60 4.90
N ASN A 457 -8.10 -0.59 4.29
CA ASN A 457 -7.02 0.20 4.88
C ASN A 457 -7.43 1.63 5.26
N ALA A 458 -8.70 1.98 5.10
CA ALA A 458 -9.20 3.34 5.34
C ALA A 458 -8.90 3.87 6.76
N ASP A 459 -8.83 2.99 7.76
CA ASP A 459 -8.47 3.37 9.12
C ASP A 459 -7.07 3.99 9.23
N VAL A 460 -6.08 3.41 8.56
CA VAL A 460 -4.70 3.91 8.56
C VAL A 460 -4.57 5.14 7.68
N GLU A 461 -5.26 5.18 6.55
CA GLU A 461 -5.29 6.36 5.66
C GLU A 461 -5.89 7.60 6.35
N ARG A 462 -6.90 7.42 7.21
CA ARG A 462 -7.42 8.48 8.07
C ARG A 462 -6.35 8.96 9.07
N GLY A 463 -5.54 8.04 9.60
CA GLY A 463 -4.37 8.34 10.42
C GLY A 463 -3.35 9.26 9.72
N PHE A 464 -3.12 9.08 8.42
CA PHE A 464 -2.25 10.00 7.66
C PHE A 464 -2.84 11.39 7.46
N SER A 465 -4.16 11.49 7.29
CA SER A 465 -4.83 12.79 7.23
C SER A 465 -4.63 13.57 8.54
N GLU A 466 -4.52 12.89 9.67
CA GLU A 466 -4.16 13.50 10.95
C GLU A 466 -2.72 14.02 10.99
N ASN A 467 -1.80 13.34 10.30
CA ASN A 467 -0.40 13.76 10.19
C ASN A 467 -0.25 15.05 9.40
N ALA A 468 -1.06 15.27 8.37
CA ALA A 468 -1.03 16.53 7.61
C ALA A 468 -1.30 17.76 8.50
N PHE A 469 -2.03 17.60 9.61
CA PHE A 469 -2.22 18.67 10.60
C PHE A 469 -1.09 18.76 11.65
N LEU A 470 -0.38 17.67 11.90
CA LEU A 470 0.69 17.61 12.92
C LEU A 470 2.08 17.93 12.35
N LEU A 471 2.33 17.54 11.10
CA LEU A 471 3.58 17.68 10.35
C LEU A 471 3.42 18.75 9.26
N THR A 472 3.06 19.97 9.67
CA THR A 472 3.08 21.13 8.77
C THR A 472 4.52 21.47 8.36
N ASP A 473 4.69 22.27 7.31
CA ASP A 473 6.03 22.68 6.84
C ASP A 473 6.89 23.29 7.98
N ASP A 474 6.25 24.07 8.86
CA ASP A 474 6.88 24.67 10.05
C ASP A 474 7.25 23.65 11.16
N ARG A 475 6.73 22.42 11.08
CA ARG A 475 6.95 21.33 12.06
C ARG A 475 7.75 20.17 11.47
N SER A 476 8.40 20.39 10.33
CA SER A 476 9.25 19.42 9.65
C SER A 476 10.50 19.00 10.46
N LEU A 477 10.86 19.76 11.50
CA LEU A 477 12.01 19.49 12.39
C LEU A 477 11.65 18.66 13.64
N LEU A 478 10.40 18.23 13.80
CA LEU A 478 10.02 17.37 14.94
C LEU A 478 10.76 16.02 14.87
N SER A 479 11.31 15.59 16.00
CA SER A 479 11.92 14.26 16.12
C SER A 479 10.86 13.16 16.00
N ASP A 480 11.28 11.98 15.52
CA ASP A 480 10.41 10.82 15.37
C ASP A 480 9.70 10.44 16.69
N ALA A 481 10.38 10.62 17.83
CA ALA A 481 9.82 10.44 19.16
C ALA A 481 8.72 11.49 19.48
N SER A 482 8.93 12.74 19.10
CA SER A 482 7.94 13.82 19.28
C SER A 482 6.68 13.57 18.45
N ILE A 483 6.85 13.11 17.20
CA ILE A 483 5.73 12.78 16.32
C ILE A 483 4.92 11.63 16.91
N ASN A 484 5.60 10.55 17.33
CA ASN A 484 4.96 9.43 18.01
C ASN A 484 4.22 9.89 19.29
N GLY A 485 4.84 10.73 20.12
CA GLY A 485 4.23 11.26 21.35
C GLY A 485 2.97 12.09 21.09
N LEU A 486 3.00 12.98 20.10
CA LEU A 486 1.84 13.81 19.72
C LEU A 486 0.68 12.95 19.20
N ARG A 487 0.98 11.95 18.36
CA ARG A 487 -0.05 11.05 17.83
C ARG A 487 -0.65 10.16 18.90
N SER A 488 0.18 9.57 19.75
CA SER A 488 -0.28 8.78 20.91
C SER A 488 -1.13 9.62 21.85
N THR A 489 -0.79 10.90 22.06
CA THR A 489 -1.59 11.82 22.86
C THR A 489 -2.95 12.10 22.21
N ARG A 490 -2.98 12.39 20.91
CA ARG A 490 -4.22 12.65 20.16
C ARG A 490 -5.15 11.42 20.14
N ASP A 491 -4.60 10.26 19.86
CA ASP A 491 -5.31 8.97 19.92
C ASP A 491 -5.82 8.69 21.34
N GLY A 492 -5.00 8.95 22.37
CA GLY A 492 -5.38 8.84 23.76
C GLY A 492 -6.55 9.74 24.15
N VAL A 493 -6.53 11.02 23.75
CA VAL A 493 -7.63 11.97 24.00
C VAL A 493 -8.92 11.52 23.32
N LYS A 494 -8.83 11.08 22.06
CA LYS A 494 -9.99 10.53 21.32
C LYS A 494 -10.56 9.30 22.02
N PHE A 495 -9.70 8.39 22.43
CA PHE A 495 -10.14 7.12 22.98
C PHE A 495 -10.66 7.22 24.42
N PHE A 496 -9.93 7.91 25.29
CA PHE A 496 -10.20 7.97 26.73
C PHE A 496 -11.09 9.14 27.15
N GLY A 497 -11.05 10.25 26.43
CA GLY A 497 -11.83 11.45 26.72
C GLY A 497 -12.87 11.78 25.63
N ASN A 498 -13.22 10.83 24.77
CA ASN A 498 -14.17 11.03 23.66
C ASN A 498 -13.86 12.26 22.78
N GLY A 499 -12.57 12.57 22.62
CA GLY A 499 -12.09 13.73 21.86
C GLY A 499 -11.95 15.02 22.68
N LYS A 500 -12.31 15.02 23.95
CA LYS A 500 -12.19 16.15 24.88
C LYS A 500 -11.07 15.90 25.89
N PRO A 501 -10.03 16.76 25.94
CA PRO A 501 -8.90 16.57 26.85
C PRO A 501 -9.29 16.51 28.34
N HIS A 502 -10.28 17.31 28.76
CA HIS A 502 -10.71 17.36 30.16
C HIS A 502 -11.49 16.12 30.62
N GLU A 503 -11.98 15.28 29.70
CA GLU A 503 -12.64 14.01 30.03
C GLU A 503 -11.63 12.84 30.14
N VAL A 504 -10.35 13.06 29.83
CA VAL A 504 -9.32 12.02 29.92
C VAL A 504 -9.02 11.75 31.40
N PRO A 505 -9.18 10.50 31.89
CA PRO A 505 -8.88 10.19 33.29
C PRO A 505 -7.39 10.36 33.60
N ILE A 506 -7.08 11.20 34.58
CA ILE A 506 -5.71 11.37 35.09
C ILE A 506 -5.40 10.22 36.04
N THR A 507 -4.72 9.20 35.54
CA THR A 507 -4.31 8.04 36.34
C THR A 507 -3.01 8.31 37.10
N LYS A 508 -2.77 7.57 38.19
CA LYS A 508 -1.48 7.62 38.91
C LYS A 508 -0.29 7.38 37.97
N ALA A 509 -0.40 6.40 37.07
CA ALA A 509 0.63 6.12 36.08
C ALA A 509 0.91 7.31 35.14
N LEU A 510 -0.12 8.08 34.78
CA LEU A 510 0.06 9.29 33.98
C LEU A 510 0.78 10.39 34.77
N ILE A 511 0.42 10.58 36.05
CA ILE A 511 1.08 11.53 36.94
C ILE A 511 2.57 11.18 37.11
N ASP A 512 2.86 9.90 37.37
CA ASP A 512 4.23 9.40 37.53
C ASP A 512 5.00 9.57 36.21
N SER A 513 4.38 9.26 35.07
CA SER A 513 5.00 9.47 33.75
C SER A 513 5.34 10.93 33.45
N VAL A 514 4.54 11.89 33.93
CA VAL A 514 4.83 13.33 33.79
C VAL A 514 5.96 13.75 34.71
N ARG A 515 5.98 13.26 35.96
CA ARG A 515 7.06 13.52 36.91
C ARG A 515 8.41 13.02 36.41
N ASP A 516 8.43 11.85 35.76
CA ASP A 516 9.64 11.23 35.23
C ASP A 516 10.06 11.78 33.85
N ALA A 517 9.24 12.62 33.21
CA ALA A 517 9.44 13.01 31.81
C ALA A 517 10.80 13.64 31.56
N HIS A 518 11.27 14.50 32.47
CA HIS A 518 12.59 15.13 32.34
C HIS A 518 13.73 14.12 32.47
N SER A 519 13.66 13.22 33.44
CA SER A 519 14.67 12.17 33.63
C SER A 519 14.76 11.26 32.40
N ARG A 520 13.60 10.84 31.85
CA ARG A 520 13.55 10.05 30.61
C ARG A 520 14.13 10.79 29.42
N TYR A 521 13.89 12.10 29.32
CA TYR A 521 14.49 12.94 28.28
C TYR A 521 16.01 13.00 28.39
N CYS A 522 16.57 13.17 29.59
CA CYS A 522 18.02 13.17 29.79
C CYS A 522 18.66 11.83 29.38
N ILE A 523 18.06 10.72 29.80
CA ILE A 523 18.52 9.37 29.42
C ILE A 523 18.46 9.17 27.90
N ASP A 524 17.41 9.65 27.23
CA ASP A 524 17.30 9.56 25.78
C ASP A 524 18.37 10.41 25.07
N LEU A 525 18.68 11.58 25.61
CA LEU A 525 19.71 12.46 25.07
C LEU A 525 21.11 11.84 25.19
N GLU A 526 21.42 11.19 26.32
CA GLU A 526 22.67 10.44 26.52
C GLU A 526 22.79 9.29 25.51
N LYS A 527 21.73 8.50 25.33
CA LYS A 527 21.70 7.41 24.35
C LYS A 527 21.89 7.92 22.91
N GLN A 528 21.30 9.07 22.57
CA GLN A 528 21.49 9.68 21.26
C GLN A 528 22.95 10.10 21.04
N GLN A 529 23.61 10.67 22.06
CA GLN A 529 25.03 11.01 21.98
C GLN A 529 25.92 9.78 21.81
N GLU A 530 25.67 8.73 22.59
CA GLU A 530 26.37 7.45 22.48
C GLU A 530 26.19 6.82 21.09
N ALA A 531 24.98 6.83 20.54
CA ALA A 531 24.70 6.30 19.21
C ALA A 531 25.41 7.09 18.09
N VAL A 532 25.48 8.43 18.21
CA VAL A 532 26.23 9.27 17.27
C VAL A 532 27.73 8.94 17.31
N LEU A 533 28.30 8.82 18.51
CA LEU A 533 29.70 8.42 18.71
C LEU A 533 29.99 7.04 18.13
N ALA A 534 29.12 6.06 18.41
CA ALA A 534 29.25 4.70 17.89
C ALA A 534 29.19 4.66 16.35
N LYS A 535 28.28 5.44 15.75
CA LYS A 535 28.16 5.53 14.28
C LYS A 535 29.40 6.17 13.66
N ALA A 536 29.93 7.25 14.26
CA ALA A 536 31.15 7.89 13.79
C ALA A 536 32.36 6.93 13.85
N ASN A 537 32.45 6.11 14.88
CA ASN A 537 33.49 5.08 14.99
C ASN A 537 33.36 4.00 13.91
N LEU A 538 32.15 3.50 13.66
CA LEU A 538 31.86 2.55 12.59
C LEU A 538 32.19 3.10 11.19
N GLU A 539 31.84 4.36 10.92
CA GLU A 539 32.17 5.02 9.65
C GLU A 539 33.68 5.15 9.47
N LYS A 540 34.40 5.51 10.54
CA LYS A 540 35.86 5.57 10.53
C LYS A 540 36.50 4.21 10.23
N GLU A 541 36.05 3.15 10.91
CA GLU A 541 36.52 1.78 10.65
C GLU A 541 36.25 1.33 9.21
N GLN A 542 35.09 1.71 8.66
CA GLN A 542 34.72 1.36 7.29
C GLN A 542 35.62 2.10 6.27
N ILE A 543 35.87 3.39 6.46
CA ILE A 543 36.80 4.17 5.62
C ILE A 543 38.20 3.56 5.67
N GLU A 544 38.69 3.18 6.86
CA GLU A 544 40.00 2.52 7.00
C GLU A 544 40.05 1.18 6.24
N LYS A 545 38.98 0.36 6.30
CA LYS A 545 38.87 -0.88 5.53
C LYS A 545 38.89 -0.64 4.03
N ASP A 546 38.22 0.39 3.54
CA ASP A 546 38.12 0.68 2.11
C ASP A 546 39.45 1.25 1.56
N ILE A 547 40.15 2.10 2.32
CA ILE A 547 41.53 2.54 1.98
C ILE A 547 42.48 1.35 1.86
N VAL A 548 42.39 0.38 2.78
CA VAL A 548 43.23 -0.83 2.74
C VAL A 548 42.92 -1.69 1.51
N LYS A 549 41.63 -1.83 1.15
CA LYS A 549 41.23 -2.57 -0.06
C LYS A 549 41.72 -1.90 -1.34
N GLU A 550 41.64 -0.57 -1.43
CA GLU A 550 42.13 0.18 -2.59
C GLU A 550 43.64 0.01 -2.77
N LYS A 551 44.42 0.17 -1.69
CA LYS A 551 45.88 -0.10 -1.72
C LYS A 551 46.22 -1.54 -2.11
N GLN A 552 45.43 -2.53 -1.68
CA GLN A 552 45.62 -3.91 -2.11
C GLN A 552 45.38 -4.06 -3.61
N LYS A 553 44.32 -3.43 -4.14
CA LYS A 553 44.00 -3.46 -5.57
C LYS A 553 45.11 -2.85 -6.41
N ASP A 554 45.63 -1.68 -6.01
CA ASP A 554 46.72 -1.01 -6.72
C ASP A 554 47.99 -1.89 -6.79
N LEU A 555 48.35 -2.55 -5.67
CA LEU A 555 49.48 -3.48 -5.63
C LEU A 555 49.26 -4.71 -6.51
N TYR A 556 48.02 -5.20 -6.64
CA TYR A 556 47.67 -6.29 -7.55
C TYR A 556 47.78 -5.87 -9.02
N ASP A 557 47.26 -4.70 -9.37
CA ASP A 557 47.33 -4.16 -10.73
C ASP A 557 48.79 -3.90 -11.14
N GLU A 558 49.60 -3.38 -10.22
CA GLU A 558 51.04 -3.24 -10.41
C GLU A 558 51.75 -4.59 -10.57
N GLN A 559 51.42 -5.60 -9.74
CA GLN A 559 51.95 -6.95 -9.93
C GLN A 559 51.61 -7.53 -11.30
N ASN A 560 50.38 -7.34 -11.78
CA ASN A 560 49.97 -7.81 -13.11
C ASN A 560 50.77 -7.14 -14.23
N SER A 561 51.07 -5.84 -14.09
CA SER A 561 51.95 -5.11 -15.02
C SER A 561 53.39 -5.66 -15.00
N LEU A 562 53.94 -5.92 -13.82
CA LEU A 562 55.28 -6.49 -13.66
C LEU A 562 55.37 -7.91 -14.24
N HIS A 563 54.34 -8.75 -14.07
CA HIS A 563 54.31 -10.09 -14.68
C HIS A 563 54.29 -10.03 -16.21
N LYS A 564 53.55 -9.07 -16.80
CA LYS A 564 53.63 -8.83 -18.26
C LYS A 564 55.03 -8.38 -18.69
N SER A 565 55.67 -7.53 -17.88
CA SER A 565 57.06 -7.12 -18.11
C SER A 565 58.04 -8.30 -18.04
N LEU A 566 57.84 -9.25 -17.11
CA LEU A 566 58.63 -10.49 -17.06
C LEU A 566 58.51 -11.31 -18.34
N THR A 567 57.30 -11.44 -18.91
CA THR A 567 57.11 -12.14 -20.20
C THR A 567 57.92 -11.47 -21.32
N ASN A 568 57.91 -10.14 -21.39
CA ASN A 568 58.69 -9.41 -22.39
C ASN A 568 60.20 -9.56 -22.16
N ILE A 569 60.66 -9.52 -20.90
CA ILE A 569 62.07 -9.73 -20.54
C ILE A 569 62.50 -11.16 -20.93
N GLN A 570 61.66 -12.16 -20.70
CA GLN A 570 61.95 -13.54 -21.07
C GLN A 570 62.09 -13.67 -22.59
N GLN A 571 61.17 -13.08 -23.37
CA GLN A 571 61.27 -13.06 -24.83
C GLN A 571 62.57 -12.39 -25.32
N MET A 572 63.00 -11.29 -24.67
CA MET A 572 64.28 -10.65 -24.99
C MET A 572 65.49 -11.57 -24.71
N ILE A 573 65.46 -12.32 -23.61
CA ILE A 573 66.52 -13.28 -23.27
C ILE A 573 66.52 -14.46 -24.25
N ASP A 574 65.33 -14.97 -24.60
CA ASP A 574 65.17 -16.07 -25.56
C ASP A 574 65.69 -15.65 -26.94
N GLU A 575 65.33 -14.43 -27.40
CA GLU A 575 65.84 -13.85 -28.65
C GLU A 575 67.36 -13.69 -28.62
N GLY A 576 67.91 -13.16 -27.52
CA GLY A 576 69.36 -13.06 -27.33
C GLY A 576 70.04 -14.43 -27.39
N THR A 577 69.42 -15.46 -26.82
CA THR A 577 69.94 -16.83 -26.80
C THR A 577 69.91 -17.48 -28.19
N GLU A 578 68.84 -17.26 -28.96
CA GLU A 578 68.74 -17.75 -30.34
C GLU A 578 69.76 -17.06 -31.25
N ARG A 579 69.91 -15.73 -31.13
CA ARG A 579 70.93 -14.96 -31.85
C ARG A 579 72.34 -15.48 -31.52
N LEU A 580 72.62 -15.73 -30.23
CA LEU A 580 73.90 -16.29 -29.79
C LEU A 580 74.17 -17.66 -30.45
N ALA A 581 73.18 -18.57 -30.46
CA ALA A 581 73.33 -19.89 -31.05
C ALA A 581 73.62 -19.83 -32.56
N LYS A 582 72.93 -18.94 -33.30
CA LYS A 582 73.19 -18.70 -34.73
C LYS A 582 74.57 -18.11 -34.96
N ALA A 583 74.94 -17.05 -34.24
CA ALA A 583 76.23 -16.37 -34.39
C ALA A 583 77.42 -17.30 -34.08
N VAL A 584 77.30 -18.18 -33.09
CA VAL A 584 78.29 -19.22 -32.77
C VAL A 584 78.43 -20.23 -33.93
N SER A 585 77.31 -20.68 -34.52
CA SER A 585 77.33 -21.63 -35.64
C SER A 585 77.97 -21.05 -36.91
N SER A 586 77.84 -19.73 -37.12
CA SER A 586 78.35 -19.01 -38.30
C SER A 586 79.69 -18.29 -38.07
N LYS A 587 80.29 -18.40 -36.89
CA LYS A 587 81.57 -17.78 -36.48
C LYS A 587 81.61 -16.24 -36.60
N GLN A 588 80.49 -15.56 -36.36
CA GLN A 588 80.39 -14.09 -36.40
C GLN A 588 80.61 -13.50 -35.00
N PHE A 589 81.83 -13.04 -34.70
CA PHE A 589 82.21 -12.61 -33.35
C PHE A 589 81.51 -11.33 -32.85
N GLU A 590 81.22 -10.35 -33.72
CA GLU A 590 80.50 -9.12 -33.33
C GLU A 590 79.04 -9.38 -32.92
N GLU A 591 78.37 -10.34 -33.56
CA GLU A 591 77.00 -10.73 -33.18
C GLU A 591 76.96 -11.51 -31.86
N ILE A 592 78.01 -12.28 -31.56
CA ILE A 592 78.15 -12.96 -30.25
C ILE A 592 78.19 -11.93 -29.12
N GLU A 593 78.99 -10.87 -29.26
CA GLU A 593 79.09 -9.81 -28.24
C GLU A 593 77.75 -9.08 -28.05
N THR A 594 77.07 -8.76 -29.15
CA THR A 594 75.75 -8.11 -29.12
C THR A 594 74.68 -8.99 -28.45
N ALA A 595 74.68 -10.29 -28.74
CA ALA A 595 73.76 -11.25 -28.12
C ALA A 595 74.02 -11.41 -26.61
N LEU A 596 75.29 -11.46 -26.20
CA LEU A 596 75.68 -11.51 -24.79
C LEU A 596 75.25 -10.25 -24.02
N LEU A 597 75.41 -9.06 -24.61
CA LEU A 597 74.93 -7.80 -24.01
C LEU A 597 73.41 -7.78 -23.85
N LEU A 598 72.65 -8.33 -24.82
CA LEU A 598 71.20 -8.43 -24.75
C LEU A 598 70.75 -9.38 -23.63
N ILE A 599 71.41 -10.53 -23.50
CA ILE A 599 71.16 -11.50 -22.41
C ILE A 599 71.53 -10.90 -21.05
N GLU A 600 72.66 -10.21 -20.93
CA GLU A 600 73.09 -9.57 -19.69
C GLU A 600 72.12 -8.45 -19.27
N GLY A 601 71.71 -7.60 -20.22
CA GLY A 601 70.71 -6.56 -20.00
C GLY A 601 69.34 -7.12 -19.61
N GLY A 602 68.90 -8.21 -20.26
CA GLY A 602 67.69 -8.95 -19.92
C GLY A 602 67.76 -9.54 -18.51
N SER A 603 68.88 -10.18 -18.15
CA SER A 603 69.11 -10.80 -16.85
C SER A 603 69.13 -9.77 -15.71
N LYS A 604 69.74 -8.59 -15.91
CA LYS A 604 69.70 -7.49 -14.94
C LYS A 604 68.27 -6.97 -14.72
N LYS A 605 67.50 -6.78 -15.80
CA LYS A 605 66.09 -6.38 -15.73
C LYS A 605 65.24 -7.44 -15.02
N LEU A 606 65.48 -8.72 -15.30
CA LEU A 606 64.79 -9.84 -14.66
C LEU A 606 64.98 -9.81 -13.13
N ALA A 607 66.21 -9.64 -12.67
CA ALA A 607 66.53 -9.56 -11.24
C ALA A 607 65.84 -8.36 -10.57
N ALA A 608 65.83 -7.19 -11.21
CA ALA A 608 65.18 -5.99 -10.70
C ALA A 608 63.64 -6.18 -10.60
N THR A 609 63.00 -6.68 -11.66
CA THR A 609 61.55 -6.92 -11.69
C THR A 609 61.12 -7.96 -10.65
N ASN A 610 61.87 -9.06 -10.49
CA ASN A 610 61.59 -10.09 -9.48
C ASN A 610 61.72 -9.56 -8.04
N THR A 611 62.67 -8.67 -7.80
CA THR A 611 62.82 -7.98 -6.50
C THR A 611 61.57 -7.14 -6.20
N HIS A 612 61.07 -6.41 -7.20
CA HIS A 612 59.87 -5.59 -7.06
C HIS A 612 58.60 -6.43 -6.82
N ILE A 613 58.46 -7.56 -7.51
CA ILE A 613 57.35 -8.51 -7.28
C ILE A 613 57.37 -9.06 -5.85
N THR A 614 58.56 -9.38 -5.35
CA THR A 614 58.74 -9.89 -3.99
C THR A 614 58.40 -8.82 -2.95
N TYR A 615 58.81 -7.58 -3.19
CA TYR A 615 58.42 -6.43 -2.35
C TYR A 615 56.90 -6.25 -2.29
N ASN A 616 56.21 -6.22 -3.45
CA ASN A 616 54.76 -6.08 -3.51
C ASN A 616 54.04 -7.27 -2.84
N THR A 617 54.55 -8.48 -3.00
CA THR A 617 54.01 -9.68 -2.34
C THR A 617 54.06 -9.56 -0.82
N ASN A 618 55.18 -9.06 -0.29
CA ASN A 618 55.35 -8.82 1.14
C ASN A 618 54.39 -7.73 1.66
N GLN A 619 54.21 -6.64 0.92
CA GLN A 619 53.26 -5.58 1.28
C GLN A 619 51.81 -6.09 1.29
N ILE A 620 51.39 -6.85 0.27
CA ILE A 620 50.05 -7.47 0.22
C ILE A 620 49.84 -8.40 1.43
N ASN A 621 50.84 -9.21 1.78
CA ASN A 621 50.76 -10.12 2.93
C ASN A 621 50.68 -9.38 4.27
N GLN A 622 51.37 -8.25 4.41
CA GLN A 622 51.26 -7.40 5.61
C GLN A 622 49.87 -6.75 5.72
N LEU A 623 49.32 -6.26 4.61
CA LEU A 623 47.95 -5.70 4.58
C LEU A 623 46.89 -6.77 4.91
N ARG A 624 47.05 -8.00 4.41
CA ARG A 624 46.17 -9.15 4.76
C ARG A 624 46.23 -9.52 6.24
N LYS A 625 47.41 -9.43 6.87
CA LYS A 625 47.55 -9.66 8.33
C LYS A 625 46.85 -8.59 9.15
N LYS A 626 46.87 -7.32 8.70
CA LYS A 626 46.16 -6.22 9.35
C LYS A 626 44.63 -6.33 9.25
N GLN A 627 44.08 -7.03 8.26
CA GLN A 627 42.64 -7.29 8.13
C GLN A 627 42.12 -8.47 8.99
N LYS A 628 43.01 -9.32 9.51
CA LYS A 628 42.64 -10.51 10.32
C LYS A 628 42.68 -10.26 11.84
N LYS A 629 43.19 -9.10 12.27
CA LYS A 629 43.05 -8.59 13.63
C LYS A 629 41.89 -7.62 13.65
#